data_AF-A0A7J2PUU2-F1
#
_entry.id   AF-A0A7J2PUU2-F1
#
_cell.length_a   1.000
_cell.length_b   1.000
_cell.length_c   1.000
_cell.angle_alpha   90.00
_cell.angle_beta   90.00
_cell.angle_gamma   90.00
#
_symmetry.space_group_name_H-M   'P 1'
#
loop_
_entity.id
_entity.type
_entity.pdbx_description
1 polymer ?
#
loop_
_entity_poly.entity_id
_entity_poly.type
_entity_poly.pdbx_seq_one_letter_code
_entity_poly.pdbx_strand_id
1 'polypeptide(L)'
;MKIDTKQEDHFFFDAGRQGKIFLAFLLVFFVFFGIISEVWKRNIREELIWIVATFPFIDEWFFTQVLGLSALQNWNFIGIIPILILFFTCFILTYKEDIYLYGIKHSLWLVPFILGCSVFWYYYIHYWRPSEGATWTPISPFLLLFGSWQGWLNILILFSINLFGALAGWQVKELVRIYIKKEEALLMKRLDSEEEKGIESKIS
;
A
#
# COMPACT_ATOMS: atom_id res chain seq x y z
N MET A 1 0.24 -43.98 -19.28
CA MET A 1 -0.86 -43.14 -18.74
C MET A 1 -0.53 -42.89 -17.27
N LYS A 2 0.10 -41.75 -16.94
CA LYS A 2 0.43 -41.40 -15.55
C LYS A 2 -0.83 -40.86 -14.90
N ILE A 3 -1.22 -41.50 -13.80
CA ILE A 3 -2.39 -41.13 -13.01
C ILE A 3 -1.98 -39.88 -12.22
N ASP A 4 -2.56 -38.73 -12.58
CA ASP A 4 -2.48 -37.52 -11.77
C ASP A 4 -3.19 -37.80 -10.45
N THR A 5 -2.40 -38.00 -9.40
CA THR A 5 -2.90 -38.04 -8.03
C THR A 5 -3.37 -36.64 -7.67
N LYS A 6 -4.69 -36.48 -7.70
CA LYS A 6 -5.47 -35.36 -7.17
C LYS A 6 -4.94 -35.02 -5.77
N GLN A 7 -4.13 -33.97 -5.70
CA GLN A 7 -3.60 -33.44 -4.44
C GLN A 7 -4.80 -32.83 -3.71
N GLU A 8 -5.22 -33.45 -2.61
CA GLU A 8 -6.23 -32.86 -1.74
C GLU A 8 -5.64 -31.57 -1.16
N ASP A 9 -6.15 -30.43 -1.65
CA ASP A 9 -5.86 -29.10 -1.13
C ASP A 9 -6.43 -28.99 0.29
N HIS A 10 -5.74 -29.60 1.25
CA HIS A 10 -5.90 -29.25 2.65
C HIS A 10 -5.50 -27.78 2.76
N PHE A 11 -6.50 -26.94 3.02
CA PHE A 11 -6.39 -25.51 3.27
C PHE A 11 -5.53 -25.29 4.54
N PHE A 12 -4.21 -25.50 4.44
CA PHE A 12 -3.29 -25.22 5.52
C PHE A 12 -3.24 -23.70 5.69
N PHE A 13 -3.89 -23.25 6.76
CA PHE A 13 -3.86 -21.88 7.21
C PHE A 13 -2.42 -21.53 7.63
N ASP A 14 -1.68 -20.88 6.74
CA ASP A 14 -0.35 -20.36 7.08
C ASP A 14 -0.51 -19.09 7.95
N ALA A 15 -0.61 -19.31 9.26
CA ALA A 15 -0.74 -18.25 10.26
C ALA A 15 0.42 -17.25 10.20
N GLY A 16 1.62 -17.68 9.80
CA GLY A 16 2.80 -16.82 9.68
C GLY A 16 2.68 -15.82 8.52
N ARG A 17 2.09 -16.26 7.40
CA ARG A 17 1.79 -15.37 6.27
C ARG A 17 0.67 -14.39 6.59
N GLN A 18 -0.42 -14.87 7.20
CA GLN A 18 -1.56 -14.01 7.54
C GLN A 18 -1.23 -12.98 8.63
N GLY A 19 -0.37 -13.33 9.59
CA GLY A 19 0.07 -12.40 10.63
C GLY A 19 0.79 -11.16 10.07
N LYS A 20 1.57 -11.31 8.99
CA LYS A 20 2.25 -10.18 8.32
C LYS A 20 1.25 -9.24 7.65
N ILE A 21 0.23 -9.80 7.00
CA ILE A 21 -0.85 -9.03 6.37
C ILE A 21 -1.63 -8.27 7.45
N PHE A 22 -2.00 -8.94 8.54
CA PHE A 22 -2.68 -8.32 9.67
C PHE A 22 -1.86 -7.19 10.31
N LEU A 23 -0.55 -7.40 10.48
CA LEU A 23 0.34 -6.37 11.01
C LEU A 23 0.46 -5.15 10.07
N ALA A 24 0.48 -5.38 8.75
CA ALA A 24 0.42 -4.29 7.77
C ALA A 24 -0.89 -3.49 7.89
N PHE A 25 -2.02 -4.18 8.08
CA PHE A 25 -3.31 -3.54 8.35
C PHE A 25 -3.31 -2.72 9.63
N LEU A 26 -2.72 -3.23 10.73
CA LEU A 26 -2.58 -2.49 11.97
C LEU A 26 -1.67 -1.27 11.83
N LEU A 27 -0.57 -1.39 11.07
CA LEU A 27 0.34 -0.28 10.81
C LEU A 27 -0.38 0.83 10.05
N VAL A 28 -1.13 0.49 9.00
CA VAL A 28 -2.00 1.45 8.31
C VAL A 28 -3.00 2.00 9.32
N PHE A 29 -3.73 1.17 10.07
CA PHE A 29 -4.74 1.64 11.01
C PHE A 29 -4.20 2.67 12.03
N PHE A 30 -3.09 2.38 12.71
CA PHE A 30 -2.58 3.25 13.77
C PHE A 30 -1.73 4.40 13.25
N VAL A 31 -0.83 4.16 12.30
CA VAL A 31 0.10 5.20 11.85
C VAL A 31 -0.59 6.12 10.85
N PHE A 32 -1.37 5.59 9.92
CA PHE A 32 -2.08 6.40 8.93
C PHE A 32 -3.16 7.26 9.62
N PHE A 33 -4.10 6.63 10.34
CA PHE A 33 -5.17 7.41 10.99
C PHE A 33 -4.70 8.17 12.23
N GLY A 34 -3.65 7.71 12.92
CA GLY A 34 -3.04 8.45 14.02
C GLY A 34 -2.39 9.76 13.57
N ILE A 35 -1.64 9.74 12.46
CA ILE A 35 -1.08 10.97 11.89
C ILE A 35 -2.19 11.89 11.40
N ILE A 36 -3.20 11.36 10.69
CA ILE A 36 -4.32 12.17 10.21
C ILE A 36 -5.06 12.83 11.38
N SER A 37 -5.38 12.08 12.43
CA SER A 37 -6.09 12.63 13.59
C SER A 37 -5.27 13.68 14.36
N GLU A 38 -3.94 13.54 14.39
CA GLU A 38 -3.02 14.54 14.97
C GLU A 38 -2.97 15.83 14.14
N VAL A 39 -2.82 15.72 12.82
CA VAL A 39 -2.74 16.87 11.91
C VAL A 39 -4.01 17.71 11.97
N TRP A 40 -5.17 17.08 12.08
CA TRP A 40 -6.47 17.74 11.99
C TRP A 40 -7.07 18.14 13.34
N LYS A 41 -6.26 18.21 14.42
CA LYS A 41 -6.66 18.42 15.83
C LYS A 41 -7.70 19.52 16.15
N ARG A 42 -8.10 20.40 15.23
CA ARG A 42 -9.04 21.51 15.47
C ARG A 42 -10.09 21.82 14.39
N ASN A 43 -10.11 21.16 13.23
CA ASN A 43 -11.09 21.49 12.17
C ASN A 43 -11.69 20.26 11.47
N ILE A 44 -11.97 19.21 12.25
CA ILE A 44 -12.54 17.94 11.78
C ILE A 44 -14.04 18.11 11.48
N ARG A 45 -14.41 18.96 10.52
CA ARG A 45 -15.82 19.11 10.15
C ARG A 45 -16.24 18.05 9.11
N GLU A 46 -15.44 17.83 8.06
CA GLU A 46 -15.77 16.84 7.01
C GLU A 46 -14.53 16.20 6.33
N GLU A 47 -13.35 16.79 6.52
CA GLU A 47 -12.10 16.48 5.82
C GLU A 47 -11.48 15.11 6.14
N LEU A 48 -11.85 14.50 7.27
CA LEU A 48 -11.28 13.22 7.70
C LEU A 48 -11.70 12.02 6.84
N ILE A 49 -12.88 12.11 6.19
CA ILE A 49 -13.34 11.09 5.23
C ILE A 49 -12.50 11.16 3.95
N TRP A 50 -11.93 12.33 3.69
CA TRP A 50 -11.17 12.67 2.51
C TRP A 50 -9.68 12.43 2.75
N ILE A 51 -9.20 11.22 2.46
CA ILE A 51 -7.76 11.01 2.28
C ILE A 51 -7.23 11.97 1.20
N VAL A 52 -8.06 12.30 0.21
CA VAL A 52 -7.86 13.38 -0.77
C VAL A 52 -7.64 14.77 -0.16
N ALA A 53 -8.34 15.14 0.92
CA ALA A 53 -8.10 16.43 1.59
C ALA A 53 -6.76 16.47 2.33
N THR A 54 -6.17 15.30 2.64
CA THR A 54 -4.76 15.25 3.10
C THR A 54 -3.74 15.37 1.97
N PHE A 55 -4.14 15.35 0.69
CA PHE A 55 -3.22 15.64 -0.40
C PHE A 55 -3.03 17.15 -0.46
N PRO A 56 -1.80 17.65 -0.32
CA PRO A 56 -1.50 19.05 -0.59
C PRO A 56 -1.75 19.46 -2.07
N PHE A 57 -2.21 18.51 -2.90
CA PHE A 57 -2.43 18.65 -4.34
C PHE A 57 -3.91 18.82 -4.74
N ILE A 58 -4.91 18.75 -3.84
CA ILE A 58 -6.33 18.69 -4.27
C ILE A 58 -7.23 19.74 -3.63
N ASP A 59 -6.73 20.53 -2.67
CA ASP A 59 -7.50 21.66 -2.17
C ASP A 59 -7.71 22.74 -3.24
N GLU A 60 -8.75 23.56 -3.06
CA GLU A 60 -9.11 24.75 -3.87
C GLU A 60 -7.90 25.71 -4.08
N TRP A 61 -6.92 25.63 -3.16
CA TRP A 61 -5.62 26.30 -3.22
C TRP A 61 -4.69 25.78 -4.34
N PHE A 62 -4.73 24.48 -4.68
CA PHE A 62 -3.91 23.87 -5.74
C PHE A 62 -4.34 24.34 -7.13
N PHE A 63 -5.64 24.41 -7.44
CA PHE A 63 -6.09 24.99 -8.71
C PHE A 63 -5.66 26.45 -8.88
N THR A 64 -5.55 27.19 -7.77
CA THR A 64 -5.10 28.57 -7.73
C THR A 64 -3.57 28.71 -7.81
N GLN A 65 -2.82 27.71 -7.35
CA GLN A 65 -1.35 27.74 -7.24
C GLN A 65 -0.59 26.92 -8.28
N VAL A 66 -1.20 25.94 -8.97
CA VAL A 66 -0.49 25.13 -9.99
C VAL A 66 -0.13 25.93 -11.24
N LEU A 67 -0.83 27.03 -11.50
CA LEU A 67 -0.44 28.01 -12.51
C LEU A 67 0.59 29.05 -11.97
N GLY A 68 1.00 28.94 -10.70
CA GLY A 68 1.94 29.84 -10.03
C GLY A 68 3.16 29.11 -9.43
N LEU A 69 4.36 29.52 -9.82
CA LEU A 69 5.63 28.94 -9.36
C LEU A 69 5.88 28.97 -7.83
N SER A 70 4.99 29.61 -7.04
CA SER A 70 5.05 29.75 -5.58
C SER A 70 4.59 28.51 -4.80
N ALA A 71 3.97 27.52 -5.45
CA ALA A 71 3.44 26.31 -4.80
C ALA A 71 4.51 25.44 -4.12
N LEU A 72 5.79 25.58 -4.47
CA LEU A 72 6.89 24.76 -3.94
C LEU A 72 7.30 25.12 -2.51
N GLN A 73 6.94 26.31 -2.00
CA GLN A 73 7.49 26.81 -0.74
C GLN A 73 6.69 26.40 0.52
N ASN A 74 5.42 25.99 0.38
CA ASN A 74 4.54 25.59 1.49
C ASN A 74 4.18 24.10 1.46
N TRP A 75 5.12 23.23 1.07
CA TRP A 75 4.89 21.79 1.10
C TRP A 75 4.85 21.32 2.55
N ASN A 76 3.64 21.14 3.09
CA ASN A 76 3.43 20.44 4.35
C ASN A 76 3.81 18.97 4.16
N PHE A 77 5.10 18.67 4.34
CA PHE A 77 5.71 17.34 4.23
C PHE A 77 4.94 16.27 5.02
N ILE A 78 4.30 16.69 6.12
CA ILE A 78 3.48 15.84 6.99
C ILE A 78 2.31 15.19 6.26
N GLY A 79 1.69 15.87 5.28
CA GLY A 79 0.57 15.32 4.49
C GLY A 79 0.97 14.22 3.51
N ILE A 80 2.26 14.15 3.14
CA ILE A 80 2.79 13.14 2.22
C ILE A 80 3.12 11.82 2.95
N ILE A 81 3.37 11.87 4.25
CA ILE A 81 3.76 10.70 5.05
C ILE A 81 2.73 9.56 4.97
N PRO A 82 1.41 9.79 5.15
CA PRO A 82 0.41 8.73 5.03
C PRO A 82 0.43 8.05 3.65
N ILE A 83 0.65 8.82 2.58
CA ILE A 83 0.74 8.31 1.20
C ILE A 83 1.97 7.42 1.05
N LEU A 84 3.13 7.87 1.54
CA LEU A 84 4.37 7.08 1.49
C LEU A 84 4.22 5.78 2.29
N ILE A 85 3.64 5.84 3.48
CA ILE A 85 3.38 4.65 4.30
C ILE A 85 2.49 3.67 3.54
N LEU A 86 1.41 4.15 2.93
CA LEU A 86 0.50 3.32 2.16
C LEU A 86 1.19 2.67 0.95
N PHE A 87 1.95 3.48 0.20
CA PHE A 87 2.75 3.04 -0.94
C PHE A 87 3.76 1.95 -0.52
N PHE A 88 4.57 2.21 0.50
CA PHE A 88 5.58 1.27 0.98
C PHE A 88 4.98 0.02 1.60
N THR A 89 3.81 0.12 2.24
CA THR A 89 3.09 -1.05 2.75
C THR A 89 2.69 -1.97 1.61
N CYS A 90 2.07 -1.43 0.55
CA CYS A 90 1.70 -2.21 -0.64
C CYS A 90 2.92 -2.77 -1.38
N PHE A 91 4.01 -1.98 -1.44
CA PHE A 91 5.30 -2.40 -1.98
C PHE A 91 5.86 -3.62 -1.22
N ILE A 92 5.95 -3.55 0.10
CA ILE A 92 6.51 -4.64 0.93
C ILE A 92 5.63 -5.88 0.87
N LEU A 93 4.30 -5.72 0.92
CA LEU A 93 3.35 -6.82 0.78
C LEU A 93 3.57 -7.57 -0.55
N THR A 94 3.66 -6.83 -1.66
CA THR A 94 3.82 -7.46 -2.97
C THR A 94 5.22 -8.05 -3.18
N TYR A 95 6.27 -7.38 -2.67
CA TYR A 95 7.64 -7.88 -2.74
C TYR A 95 7.81 -9.23 -1.99
N LYS A 96 7.15 -9.39 -0.84
CA LYS A 96 7.24 -10.60 -0.02
C LYS A 96 6.44 -11.79 -0.56
N GLU A 97 5.46 -11.56 -1.42
CA GLU A 97 4.58 -12.61 -1.94
C GLU A 97 5.20 -13.39 -3.11
N ASP A 98 5.17 -14.72 -3.06
CA ASP A 98 5.80 -15.57 -4.09
C ASP A 98 5.16 -15.41 -5.47
N ILE A 99 3.83 -15.32 -5.47
CA ILE A 99 3.02 -15.07 -6.66
C ILE A 99 2.56 -13.61 -6.62
N TYR A 100 3.04 -12.82 -7.58
CA TYR A 100 2.78 -11.38 -7.67
C TYR A 100 1.29 -11.03 -7.65
N LEU A 101 0.44 -11.88 -8.27
CA LEU A 101 -1.00 -11.66 -8.34
C LEU A 101 -1.66 -11.68 -6.95
N TYR A 102 -1.16 -12.49 -6.01
CA TYR A 102 -1.65 -12.48 -4.63
C TYR A 102 -1.26 -11.18 -3.91
N GLY A 103 -0.03 -10.71 -4.08
CA GLY A 103 0.42 -9.43 -3.52
C GLY A 103 -0.39 -8.23 -4.00
N ILE A 104 -0.67 -8.17 -5.31
CA ILE A 104 -1.54 -7.14 -5.90
C ILE A 104 -2.97 -7.27 -5.36
N LYS A 105 -3.54 -8.48 -5.32
CA LYS A 105 -4.88 -8.72 -4.76
C LYS A 105 -4.98 -8.25 -3.31
N HIS A 106 -3.99 -8.56 -2.47
CA HIS A 106 -3.96 -8.11 -1.08
C HIS A 106 -3.85 -6.58 -0.96
N SER A 107 -3.02 -5.96 -1.79
CA SER A 107 -2.88 -4.49 -1.85
C SER A 107 -4.19 -3.80 -2.28
N LEU A 108 -4.95 -4.39 -3.20
CA LEU A 108 -6.26 -3.88 -3.62
C LEU A 108 -7.33 -4.08 -2.53
N TRP A 109 -7.31 -5.20 -1.81
CA TRP A 109 -8.19 -5.43 -0.65
C TRP A 109 -7.95 -4.45 0.50
N LEU A 110 -6.81 -3.79 0.51
CA LEU A 110 -6.49 -2.78 1.50
C LEU A 110 -7.30 -1.48 1.32
N VAL A 111 -7.79 -1.19 0.10
CA VAL A 111 -8.66 -0.02 -0.15
C VAL A 111 -9.99 -0.10 0.59
N PRO A 112 -10.85 -1.14 0.41
CA PRO A 112 -12.11 -1.22 1.13
C PRO A 112 -11.91 -1.31 2.64
N PHE A 113 -10.79 -1.89 3.10
CA PHE A 113 -10.43 -1.87 4.53
C PHE A 113 -10.17 -0.44 5.03
N ILE A 114 -9.36 0.35 4.31
CA ILE A 114 -9.13 1.77 4.65
C ILE A 114 -10.43 2.56 4.66
N LEU A 115 -11.31 2.36 3.67
CA LEU A 115 -12.62 3.03 3.64
C LEU A 115 -13.50 2.63 4.83
N GLY A 116 -13.51 1.34 5.21
CA GLY A 116 -14.19 0.88 6.41
C GLY A 116 -13.65 1.53 7.68
N CYS A 117 -12.32 1.64 7.78
CA CYS A 117 -11.67 2.32 8.90
C CYS A 117 -11.96 3.83 8.91
N SER A 118 -12.03 4.51 7.76
CA SER A 118 -12.35 5.94 7.71
C SER A 118 -13.79 6.20 8.16
N VAL A 119 -14.75 5.34 7.77
CA VAL A 119 -16.12 5.37 8.27
C VAL A 119 -16.15 5.14 9.79
N PHE A 120 -15.43 4.13 10.28
CA PHE A 120 -15.32 3.85 11.71
C PHE A 120 -14.77 5.05 12.49
N TRP A 121 -13.69 5.67 12.00
CA TRP A 121 -13.09 6.85 12.62
C TRP A 121 -14.00 8.07 12.56
N TYR A 122 -14.73 8.26 11.46
CA TYR A 122 -15.74 9.32 11.35
C TYR A 122 -16.80 9.18 12.45
N TYR A 123 -17.34 7.97 12.65
CA TYR A 123 -18.26 7.69 13.74
C TYR A 123 -17.61 7.90 15.10
N TYR A 124 -16.40 7.37 15.32
CA TYR A 124 -15.71 7.51 16.59
C TYR A 124 -15.57 8.98 16.99
N ILE A 125 -15.14 9.84 16.06
CA ILE A 125 -14.94 11.27 16.35
C ILE A 125 -16.27 11.97 16.60
N HIS A 126 -17.27 11.80 15.73
CA HIS A 126 -18.53 12.54 15.85
C HIS A 126 -19.45 12.01 16.97
N TYR A 127 -19.41 10.71 17.25
CA TYR A 127 -20.19 10.09 18.32
C TYR A 127 -19.58 10.33 19.69
N TRP A 128 -18.26 10.15 19.83
CA TRP A 128 -17.57 10.28 21.12
C TRP A 128 -17.22 11.72 21.46
N ARG A 129 -16.99 12.58 20.46
CA ARG A 129 -16.67 13.99 20.61
C ARG A 129 -17.61 14.84 19.76
N PRO A 130 -18.88 14.97 20.16
CA PRO A 130 -19.84 15.78 19.41
C PRO A 130 -19.33 17.21 19.35
N SER A 131 -19.01 17.69 18.15
CA SER A 131 -18.78 19.11 17.93
C SER A 131 -20.13 19.82 17.97
N GLU A 132 -20.24 20.86 18.79
CA GLU A 132 -21.46 21.67 18.91
C GLU A 132 -21.93 22.15 17.51
N GLY A 133 -23.14 21.77 17.11
CA GLY A 133 -23.80 22.26 15.90
C GLY A 133 -23.72 21.37 14.64
N ALA A 134 -23.07 20.21 14.68
CA ALA A 134 -23.09 19.28 13.54
C ALA A 134 -24.36 18.40 13.56
N THR A 135 -25.17 18.47 12.51
CA THR A 135 -26.28 17.53 12.25
C THR A 135 -25.71 16.19 11.78
N TRP A 136 -25.18 15.41 12.72
CA TRP A 136 -24.74 14.05 12.45
C TRP A 136 -25.93 13.18 12.09
N THR A 137 -25.84 12.47 10.95
CA THR A 137 -26.71 11.36 10.65
C THR A 137 -25.87 10.09 10.48
N PRO A 138 -26.36 8.91 10.85
CA PRO A 138 -25.63 7.67 10.62
C PRO A 138 -25.27 7.44 9.15
N ILE A 139 -26.04 8.00 8.20
CA ILE A 139 -25.78 7.80 6.77
C ILE A 139 -24.77 8.81 6.18
N SER A 140 -24.45 9.88 6.91
CA SER A 140 -23.53 10.95 6.48
C SER A 140 -22.20 10.45 5.90
N PRO A 141 -21.43 9.53 6.52
CA PRO A 141 -20.13 9.12 5.97
C PRO A 141 -20.24 8.38 4.63
N PHE A 142 -21.34 7.63 4.43
CA PHE A 142 -21.59 6.95 3.16
C PHE A 142 -22.00 7.93 2.05
N LEU A 143 -22.82 8.94 2.38
CA LEU A 143 -23.16 10.00 1.45
C LEU A 143 -21.95 10.82 1.04
N LEU A 144 -21.04 11.09 1.98
CA LEU A 144 -19.78 11.73 1.65
C LEU A 144 -18.96 10.82 0.72
N LEU A 145 -18.66 9.58 1.11
CA LEU A 145 -17.82 8.66 0.32
C LEU A 145 -18.37 8.29 -1.07
N PHE A 146 -19.68 8.09 -1.21
CA PHE A 146 -20.28 7.54 -2.43
C PHE A 146 -21.27 8.48 -3.12
N GLY A 147 -21.78 9.49 -2.41
CA GLY A 147 -22.76 10.46 -2.93
C GLY A 147 -22.13 11.72 -3.52
N SER A 148 -20.82 11.93 -3.36
CA SER A 148 -20.11 13.11 -3.88
C SER A 148 -19.02 12.71 -4.89
N TRP A 149 -18.68 13.61 -5.81
CA TRP A 149 -17.63 13.35 -6.80
C TRP A 149 -16.23 13.29 -6.16
N GLN A 150 -16.02 14.07 -5.09
CA GLN A 150 -14.82 14.00 -4.26
C GLN A 150 -14.67 12.58 -3.67
N GLY A 151 -15.80 11.95 -3.33
CA GLY A 151 -15.99 10.55 -2.95
C GLY A 151 -15.22 9.59 -3.82
N TRP A 152 -15.65 9.60 -5.07
CA TRP A 152 -15.13 8.76 -6.13
C TRP A 152 -13.67 9.07 -6.46
N LEU A 153 -13.29 10.35 -6.48
CA LEU A 153 -11.89 10.73 -6.72
C LEU A 153 -10.96 10.18 -5.62
N ASN A 154 -11.39 10.23 -4.36
CA ASN A 154 -10.66 9.68 -3.23
C ASN A 154 -10.45 8.18 -3.35
N ILE A 155 -11.51 7.44 -3.69
CA ILE A 155 -11.44 6.01 -3.92
C ILE A 155 -10.46 5.69 -5.06
N LEU A 156 -10.52 6.43 -6.17
CA LEU A 156 -9.65 6.25 -7.33
C LEU A 156 -8.17 6.50 -7.00
N ILE A 157 -7.87 7.54 -6.22
CA ILE A 157 -6.50 7.85 -5.80
C ILE A 157 -5.95 6.77 -4.86
N LEU A 158 -6.76 6.28 -3.91
CA LEU A 158 -6.38 5.17 -3.04
C LEU A 158 -6.03 3.92 -3.84
N PHE A 159 -6.88 3.56 -4.80
CA PHE A 159 -6.60 2.45 -5.71
C PHE A 159 -5.31 2.68 -6.50
N SER A 160 -5.09 3.91 -6.98
CA SER A 160 -3.90 4.24 -7.77
C SER A 160 -2.62 4.08 -6.94
N ILE A 161 -2.57 4.62 -5.72
CA ILE A 161 -1.40 4.51 -4.84
C ILE A 161 -1.11 3.06 -4.49
N ASN A 162 -2.14 2.29 -4.12
CA ASN A 162 -1.97 0.88 -3.77
C ASN A 162 -1.47 0.07 -4.96
N LEU A 163 -2.01 0.33 -6.15
CA LEU A 163 -1.60 -0.34 -7.37
C LEU A 163 -0.16 0.03 -7.75
N PHE A 164 0.21 1.31 -7.69
CA PHE A 164 1.59 1.74 -7.98
C PHE A 164 2.59 1.16 -6.99
N GLY A 165 2.28 1.16 -5.69
CA GLY A 165 3.12 0.52 -4.67
C GLY A 165 3.30 -0.98 -4.94
N ALA A 166 2.21 -1.67 -5.26
CA ALA A 166 2.26 -3.11 -5.57
C ALA A 166 3.07 -3.41 -6.84
N LEU A 167 2.84 -2.67 -7.93
CA LEU A 167 3.58 -2.82 -9.18
C LEU A 167 5.07 -2.56 -9.00
N ALA A 168 5.44 -1.51 -8.25
CA ALA A 168 6.83 -1.23 -7.92
C ALA A 168 7.47 -2.38 -7.13
N GLY A 169 6.76 -2.94 -6.14
CA GLY A 169 7.24 -4.09 -5.36
C GLY A 169 7.50 -5.32 -6.23
N TRP A 170 6.61 -5.59 -7.19
CA TRP A 170 6.78 -6.66 -8.17
C TRP A 170 7.99 -6.42 -9.09
N GLN A 171 8.12 -5.22 -9.67
CA GLN A 171 9.23 -4.89 -10.57
C GLN A 171 10.58 -5.05 -9.88
N VAL A 172 10.72 -4.54 -8.65
CA VAL A 172 11.96 -4.68 -7.87
C VAL A 172 12.28 -6.15 -7.59
N LYS A 173 11.27 -6.96 -7.23
CA LYS A 173 11.46 -8.40 -7.00
C LYS A 173 11.97 -9.12 -8.24
N GLU A 174 11.41 -8.81 -9.41
CA GLU A 174 11.82 -9.44 -10.66
C GLU A 174 13.25 -9.05 -11.05
N LEU A 175 13.64 -7.79 -10.85
CA LEU A 175 15.01 -7.34 -11.06
C LEU A 175 16.01 -8.08 -10.14
N VAL A 176 15.69 -8.24 -8.86
CA VAL A 176 16.52 -8.98 -7.90
C VAL A 176 16.68 -10.44 -8.32
N ARG A 177 15.58 -11.09 -8.77
CA ARG A 177 15.61 -12.48 -9.23
C ARG A 177 16.51 -12.66 -10.46
N ILE A 178 16.46 -11.73 -11.42
CA ILE A 178 17.31 -11.77 -12.61
C ILE A 178 18.78 -11.63 -12.21
N TYR A 179 19.09 -10.74 -11.28
CA TYR A 179 20.46 -10.53 -10.80
C TYR A 179 21.04 -11.79 -10.15
N ILE A 180 20.29 -12.43 -9.24
CA ILE A 180 20.74 -13.65 -8.55
C ILE A 180 21.02 -14.79 -9.54
N LYS A 181 20.11 -15.04 -10.49
CA LYS A 181 20.30 -16.08 -11.52
C LYS A 181 21.54 -15.85 -12.37
N LYS A 182 21.85 -14.58 -12.68
CA LYS A 182 23.04 -14.22 -13.45
C LYS A 182 24.32 -14.51 -12.65
N GLU A 183 24.31 -14.23 -11.35
CA GLU A 183 25.43 -14.51 -10.46
C GLU A 183 25.66 -16.02 -10.29
N GLU A 184 24.60 -16.80 -10.07
CA GLU A 184 24.66 -18.27 -10.01
C GLU A 184 25.23 -18.87 -11.30
N ALA A 185 24.77 -18.41 -12.46
CA ALA A 185 25.30 -18.86 -13.76
C ALA A 185 26.77 -18.51 -13.98
N LEU A 186 27.24 -17.38 -13.42
CA LEU A 186 28.66 -17.01 -13.48
C LEU A 186 29.51 -17.86 -12.54
N LEU A 187 28.99 -18.21 -11.36
CA LEU A 187 29.68 -19.09 -10.40
C LEU A 187 29.83 -20.50 -10.95
N MET A 188 28.78 -21.07 -11.55
CA MET A 188 28.85 -22.40 -12.17
C MET A 188 29.91 -22.45 -13.28
N LYS A 189 29.96 -21.45 -14.16
CA LYS A 189 31.00 -21.35 -15.20
C LYS A 189 32.42 -21.28 -14.65
N ARG A 190 32.63 -20.65 -13.49
CA ARG A 190 33.94 -20.59 -12.85
C ARG A 190 34.34 -21.95 -12.27
N LEU A 191 33.40 -22.63 -11.60
CA LEU A 191 33.63 -23.96 -11.06
C LEU A 191 33.98 -24.97 -12.15
N ASP A 192 33.24 -24.98 -13.26
CA ASP A 192 33.52 -25.85 -14.40
C ASP A 192 34.93 -25.59 -14.96
N SER A 193 35.34 -24.31 -15.08
CA SER A 193 36.67 -23.94 -15.57
C SER A 193 37.82 -24.30 -14.62
N GLU A 194 37.56 -24.39 -13.32
CA GLU A 194 38.54 -24.81 -12.32
C GLU A 194 38.68 -26.34 -12.29
N GLU A 195 37.57 -27.06 -12.46
CA GLU A 195 37.56 -28.52 -12.59
C GLU A 195 38.35 -28.98 -13.82
N GLU A 196 38.13 -28.35 -14.98
CA GLU A 196 38.88 -28.63 -16.22
C GLU A 196 40.40 -28.47 -16.01
N LYS A 197 40.83 -27.35 -15.41
CA LYS A 197 42.25 -27.10 -15.12
C LYS A 197 42.85 -28.09 -14.13
N GLY A 198 42.08 -28.50 -13.12
CA GLY A 198 42.52 -29.49 -12.13
C GLY A 198 42.66 -30.90 -12.71
N ILE A 199 41.91 -31.22 -13.76
CA ILE A 199 42.05 -32.48 -14.51
C ILE A 199 43.31 -32.43 -15.38
N GLU A 200 43.53 -31.33 -16.12
CA GLU A 200 44.73 -31.16 -16.95
C GLU A 200 46.03 -31.29 -16.14
N SER A 201 46.09 -30.70 -14.94
CA SER A 201 47.29 -30.77 -14.09
C SER A 201 47.55 -32.16 -13.47
N LYS A 202 46.56 -33.06 -13.46
CA LYS A 202 46.74 -34.45 -13.01
C LYS A 202 47.21 -35.39 -14.13
N ILE A 203 47.02 -34.98 -15.38
CA ILE A 203 47.40 -35.76 -16.57
C ILE A 203 48.84 -35.45 -17.00
N SER A 204 49.33 -34.24 -16.69
CA SER A 204 50.73 -33.81 -16.91
C SER A 204 51.70 -34.34 -15.86
#